data_AF-A0AA96Z9Z1-F1
#
_entry.id   AF-A0AA96Z9Z1-F1
#
_cell.length_a   1.000
_cell.length_b   1.000
_cell.length_c   1.000
_cell.angle_alpha   90.00
_cell.angle_beta   90.00
_cell.angle_gamma   90.00
#
_symmetry.space_group_name_H-M   'P 1'
#
loop_
_entity.id
_entity.type
_entity.pdbx_description
1 polymer ?
#
loop_
_entity_poly.entity_id
_entity_poly.type
_entity_poly.pdbx_seq_one_letter_code
_entity_poly.pdbx_strand_id
1 'polypeptide(L)'
;MKISISIMTWINRVLMIPFLMLLILSIIEKDLLSLAAILAFVIGVFQVFSFIFTLFYSGSINKFERKLMFIYGIAVVLYFGACFFVGEYNGNKNHIVYYILCAIPVILSIHWTSILEMIKKEI
;
A
#
# COMPACT_ATOMS: atom_id res chain seq x y z
N MET A 1 5.20 7.36 -20.12
CA MET A 1 4.19 7.49 -19.04
C MET A 1 3.20 6.31 -19.01
N LYS A 2 2.40 6.08 -20.06
CA LYS A 2 1.39 5.00 -20.08
C LYS A 2 1.95 3.60 -19.81
N ILE A 3 3.09 3.26 -20.41
CA ILE A 3 3.80 1.98 -20.18
C ILE A 3 4.28 1.88 -18.73
N SER A 4 4.94 2.92 -18.21
CA SER A 4 5.45 2.97 -16.83
C SER A 4 4.32 2.80 -15.80
N ILE A 5 3.22 3.55 -15.95
CA ILE A 5 2.03 3.42 -15.08
C ILE A 5 1.47 2.00 -15.18
N SER A 6 1.35 1.44 -16.38
CA SER A 6 0.84 0.08 -16.56
C SER A 6 1.74 -0.98 -15.90
N ILE A 7 3.06 -0.81 -15.94
CA ILE A 7 4.02 -1.69 -15.26
C ILE A 7 3.82 -1.57 -13.74
N MET A 8 3.71 -0.35 -13.22
CA MET A 8 3.53 -0.12 -11.78
C MET A 8 2.21 -0.69 -11.26
N THR A 9 1.12 -0.56 -12.02
CA THR A 9 -0.18 -1.19 -11.71
C THR A 9 -0.04 -2.71 -11.64
N TRP A 10 0.68 -3.32 -12.59
CA TRP A 10 0.89 -4.77 -12.61
C TRP A 10 1.73 -5.25 -11.43
N ILE A 11 2.85 -4.57 -11.14
CA ILE A 11 3.69 -4.90 -9.98
C ILE A 11 2.86 -4.83 -8.70
N ASN A 12 2.08 -3.77 -8.52
CA ASN A 12 1.25 -3.61 -7.32
C ASN A 12 0.24 -4.77 -7.15
N ARG A 13 -0.40 -5.20 -8.24
CA ARG A 13 -1.33 -6.33 -8.25
C ARG A 13 -0.63 -7.65 -7.96
N VAL A 14 0.52 -7.90 -8.59
CA VAL A 14 1.29 -9.13 -8.41
C VAL A 14 1.80 -9.25 -6.97
N LEU A 15 2.28 -8.16 -6.37
CA LEU A 15 2.73 -8.13 -4.98
C LEU A 15 1.57 -8.34 -3.99
N MET A 16 0.36 -7.91 -4.34
CA MET A 16 -0.83 -8.10 -3.51
C MET A 16 -1.24 -9.56 -3.34
N ILE A 17 -1.03 -10.40 -4.36
CA ILE A 17 -1.44 -11.81 -4.35
C ILE A 17 -0.72 -12.62 -3.25
N PRO A 18 0.64 -12.71 -3.23
CA PRO A 18 1.34 -13.45 -2.19
C PRO A 18 1.11 -12.84 -0.81
N PHE A 19 0.89 -11.53 -0.73
CA PHE A 19 0.56 -10.86 0.52
C PHE A 19 -0.81 -11.25 1.08
N LEU A 20 -1.84 -11.27 0.24
CA LEU A 20 -3.17 -11.74 0.64
C LEU A 20 -3.13 -13.22 1.04
N MET A 21 -2.39 -14.06 0.31
CA MET A 21 -2.20 -15.46 0.67
C MET A 21 -1.55 -15.59 2.05
N LEU A 22 -0.47 -14.86 2.32
CA LEU A 22 0.19 -14.86 3.62
C LEU A 22 -0.71 -14.33 4.74
N LEU A 23 -1.50 -13.30 4.48
CA LEU A 23 -2.43 -12.75 5.46
C LEU A 23 -3.51 -13.78 5.83
N ILE A 24 -4.07 -14.50 4.85
CA ILE A 24 -5.06 -15.56 5.09
C ILE A 24 -4.41 -16.73 5.85
N LEU A 25 -3.23 -17.19 5.42
CA LEU A 25 -2.50 -18.27 6.08
C LEU A 25 -2.13 -17.90 7.53
N SER A 26 -1.81 -16.63 7.79
CA SER A 26 -1.44 -16.16 9.12
C SER A 26 -2.57 -16.29 10.15
N ILE A 27 -3.83 -16.33 9.72
CA ILE A 27 -4.99 -16.60 10.60
C ILE A 27 -4.89 -18.00 11.20
N ILE A 28 -4.35 -18.97 10.44
CA ILE A 28 -4.18 -20.36 10.85
C ILE A 28 -2.87 -20.52 11.63
N GLU A 29 -1.78 -19.94 11.11
CA GLU A 29 -0.44 -20.05 11.67
C GLU A 29 0.16 -18.68 11.96
N LYS A 30 0.15 -18.30 13.25
CA LYS A 30 0.51 -16.94 13.71
C LYS A 30 1.94 -16.52 13.36
N ASP A 31 2.86 -17.45 13.18
CA ASP A 31 4.25 -17.14 12.83
C ASP A 31 4.36 -16.50 11.43
N LEU A 32 3.44 -16.84 10.52
CA LEU A 32 3.35 -16.25 9.18
C LEU A 32 2.91 -14.78 9.21
N LEU A 33 2.35 -14.30 10.33
CA LEU A 33 1.93 -12.90 10.49
C LEU A 33 3.14 -11.95 10.46
N SER A 34 4.29 -12.40 10.99
CA SER A 34 5.54 -11.65 10.92
C SER A 34 6.05 -11.52 9.48
N LEU A 35 5.92 -12.59 8.68
CA LEU A 35 6.27 -12.60 7.28
C LEU A 35 5.32 -11.72 6.45
N ALA A 36 4.02 -11.74 6.77
CA ALA A 36 3.04 -10.84 6.18
C ALA A 36 3.40 -9.37 6.48
N ALA A 37 3.82 -9.04 7.70
CA ALA A 37 4.25 -7.69 8.05
C ALA A 37 5.51 -7.22 7.29
N ILE A 38 6.49 -8.12 7.09
CA ILE A 38 7.67 -7.83 6.26
C ILE A 38 7.23 -7.53 4.82
N LEU A 39 6.33 -8.34 4.26
CA LEU A 39 5.85 -8.14 2.91
C LEU A 39 5.00 -6.87 2.77
N ALA A 40 4.19 -6.53 3.78
CA ALA A 40 3.47 -5.26 3.87
C ALA A 40 4.42 -4.06 3.82
N PHE A 41 5.57 -4.14 4.50
CA PHE A 41 6.59 -3.10 4.44
C PHE A 41 7.16 -2.95 3.02
N VAL A 42 7.51 -4.05 2.35
CA VAL A 42 8.00 -4.04 0.97
C VAL A 42 6.97 -3.42 0.02
N ILE A 43 5.69 -3.80 0.15
CA ILE A 43 4.58 -3.22 -0.62
C ILE A 43 4.48 -1.72 -0.35
N GLY A 44 4.57 -1.29 0.90
CA GLY A 44 4.51 0.11 1.28
C GLY A 44 5.67 0.94 0.70
N VAL A 45 6.90 0.41 0.69
CA VAL A 45 8.05 1.05 0.03
C VAL A 45 7.79 1.21 -1.47
N PHE A 46 7.29 0.15 -2.13
CA PHE A 46 6.93 0.22 -3.54
C PHE A 46 5.83 1.25 -3.81
N GLN A 47 4.82 1.34 -2.94
CA GLN A 47 3.74 2.33 -3.03
C GLN A 47 4.25 3.76 -2.92
N VAL A 48 5.15 4.05 -1.96
CA VAL A 48 5.76 5.38 -1.81
C VAL A 48 6.60 5.72 -3.04
N PHE A 49 7.43 4.80 -3.52
CA PHE A 49 8.19 4.99 -4.76
C PHE A 49 7.26 5.27 -5.94
N SER A 50 6.18 4.48 -6.05
CA SER A 50 5.21 4.63 -7.13
C SER A 50 4.51 5.98 -7.08
N PHE A 51 4.15 6.44 -5.88
CA PHE A 51 3.53 7.73 -5.66
C PHE A 51 4.46 8.88 -6.06
N ILE A 52 5.72 8.85 -5.61
CA ILE A 52 6.73 9.87 -5.96
C ILE A 52 6.95 9.91 -7.47
N PHE A 53 7.09 8.73 -8.10
CA PHE A 53 7.26 8.64 -9.54
C PHE A 53 6.07 9.25 -10.29
N THR A 54 4.84 8.93 -9.91
CA THR A 54 3.63 9.51 -10.53
C THR A 54 3.52 11.01 -10.30
N LEU A 55 3.96 11.54 -9.15
CA LEU A 55 4.01 12.98 -8.89
C LEU A 55 4.93 13.73 -9.86
N PHE A 56 6.06 13.16 -10.28
CA PHE A 56 6.93 13.78 -11.28
C PHE A 56 6.24 13.94 -12.64
N TYR A 57 5.21 13.14 -12.92
CA TYR A 57 4.37 13.27 -14.12
C TYR A 57 3.09 14.06 -13.88
N SER A 58 2.96 14.77 -12.74
CA SER A 58 1.73 15.48 -12.38
C SER A 58 1.30 16.57 -13.36
N GLY A 59 2.18 17.04 -14.26
CA GLY A 59 1.85 18.06 -15.26
C GLY A 59 0.80 17.62 -16.28
N SER A 60 0.66 16.31 -16.52
CA SER A 60 -0.31 15.71 -17.45
C SER A 60 -1.53 15.09 -16.76
N ILE A 61 -1.66 15.26 -15.45
CA ILE A 61 -2.68 14.61 -14.61
C ILE A 61 -3.77 15.63 -14.23
N ASN A 62 -5.03 15.23 -14.30
CA ASN A 62 -6.14 16.12 -13.96
C ASN A 62 -6.14 16.53 -12.47
N LYS A 63 -6.73 17.71 -12.19
CA LYS A 63 -6.79 18.28 -10.81
C LYS A 63 -7.47 17.33 -9.82
N PHE A 64 -8.47 16.56 -10.27
CA PHE A 64 -9.20 15.61 -9.44
C PHE A 64 -8.31 14.43 -9.02
N GLU A 65 -7.64 13.79 -9.98
CA GLU A 65 -6.72 12.68 -9.73
C GLU A 65 -5.54 13.10 -8.86
N ARG A 66 -5.04 14.33 -9.05
CA ARG A 66 -4.01 14.91 -8.19
C ARG A 66 -4.47 15.05 -6.74
N LYS A 67 -5.73 15.44 -6.50
CA LYS A 67 -6.30 15.50 -5.15
C LYS A 67 -6.38 14.09 -4.52
N LEU A 68 -6.79 13.09 -5.29
CA LEU A 68 -6.82 11.69 -4.82
C LEU A 68 -5.42 11.18 -4.46
N MET A 69 -4.42 11.44 -5.30
CA MET A 69 -3.02 11.11 -4.99
C MET A 69 -2.56 11.75 -3.68
N PHE A 70 -2.88 13.03 -3.46
CA PHE A 70 -2.50 13.72 -2.23
C PHE A 70 -3.15 13.10 -0.98
N ILE A 71 -4.45 12.78 -1.05
CA ILE A 71 -5.17 12.07 0.03
C ILE A 71 -4.52 10.71 0.30
N TYR A 72 -4.19 9.97 -0.76
CA TYR A 72 -3.50 8.70 -0.65
C TYR A 72 -2.14 8.82 0.04
N GLY A 73 -1.31 9.79 -0.37
CA GLY A 73 -0.01 10.03 0.26
C GLY A 73 -0.13 10.32 1.76
N ILE A 74 -1.10 11.14 2.17
CA ILE A 74 -1.39 11.40 3.59
C ILE A 74 -1.79 10.10 4.32
N ALA A 75 -2.67 9.29 3.72
CA ALA A 75 -3.11 8.03 4.32
C ALA A 75 -1.94 7.06 4.54
N VAL A 76 -1.00 6.98 3.60
CA VAL A 76 0.21 6.16 3.72
C VAL A 76 1.11 6.66 4.86
N VAL A 77 1.34 7.97 4.96
CA VAL A 77 2.13 8.55 6.06
C VAL A 77 1.49 8.30 7.41
N LEU A 78 0.16 8.49 7.53
CA LEU A 78 -0.59 8.21 8.76
C LEU A 78 -0.52 6.73 9.14
N TYR A 79 -0.59 5.82 8.17
CA TYR A 79 -0.43 4.39 8.40
C TYR A 79 0.93 4.06 9.00
N PHE A 80 2.02 4.51 8.38
CA PHE A 80 3.36 4.25 8.90
C PHE A 80 3.60 4.90 10.26
N GLY A 81 3.08 6.12 10.48
CA GLY A 81 3.09 6.76 11.79
C GLY A 81 2.36 5.93 12.85
N ALA A 82 1.16 5.43 12.53
CA ALA A 82 0.40 4.56 13.43
C ALA A 82 1.14 3.24 13.73
N CYS A 83 1.76 2.62 12.73
CA CYS A 83 2.60 1.43 12.93
C CYS A 83 3.78 1.71 13.87
N PHE A 84 4.43 2.87 13.75
CA PHE A 84 5.52 3.27 14.64
C PHE A 84 5.03 3.40 16.09
N PHE A 85 3.96 4.18 16.32
CA PHE A 85 3.40 4.36 17.67
C PHE A 85 2.91 3.06 18.27
N VAL A 86 2.23 2.20 17.50
CA VAL A 86 1.75 0.89 17.99
C VAL A 86 2.92 -0.06 18.27
N GLY A 87 3.95 -0.07 17.42
CA GLY A 87 5.14 -0.89 17.65
C GLY A 87 5.87 -0.52 18.93
N GLU A 88 5.99 0.79 19.21
CA GLU A 88 6.66 1.32 20.39
C GLU A 88 5.83 1.14 21.68
N TYR A 89 4.51 1.42 21.64
CA TYR A 89 3.66 1.37 22.84
C TYR A 89 3.14 -0.03 23.19
N ASN A 90 2.96 -0.90 22.20
CA ASN A 90 2.15 -2.12 22.36
C ASN A 90 2.95 -3.42 22.36
N GLY A 91 4.29 -3.34 22.48
CA GLY A 91 5.25 -4.43 22.67
C GLY A 91 4.65 -5.83 22.72
N ASN A 92 4.25 -6.33 21.55
CA ASN A 92 3.76 -7.69 21.30
C ASN A 92 2.49 -8.18 22.04
N LYS A 93 1.73 -7.32 22.75
CA LYS A 93 0.64 -7.79 23.64
C LYS A 93 -0.73 -7.95 22.98
N ASN A 94 -1.01 -7.27 21.88
CA ASN A 94 -2.36 -7.22 21.31
C ASN A 94 -2.41 -7.65 19.83
N HIS A 95 -2.54 -8.95 19.62
CA HIS A 95 -2.52 -9.56 18.29
C HIS A 95 -3.62 -9.02 17.36
N ILE A 96 -4.79 -8.64 17.88
CA ILE A 96 -5.91 -8.11 17.08
C ILE A 96 -5.51 -6.80 16.39
N VAL A 97 -4.85 -5.89 17.12
CA VAL A 97 -4.37 -4.62 16.56
C VAL A 97 -3.36 -4.86 15.45
N TYR A 98 -2.48 -5.86 15.63
CA TYR A 98 -1.48 -6.23 14.63
C TYR A 98 -2.10 -6.78 13.35
N TYR A 99 -3.15 -7.62 13.45
CA TYR A 99 -3.91 -8.09 12.28
C TYR A 99 -4.55 -6.93 11.51
N ILE A 100 -5.16 -5.97 12.21
CA ILE A 100 -5.75 -4.78 11.59
C ILE A 100 -4.67 -3.97 10.86
N LEU A 101 -3.52 -3.75 11.49
CA LEU A 101 -2.40 -3.04 10.87
C LEU A 101 -1.82 -3.78 9.65
N CYS A 102 -1.83 -5.11 9.66
CA CYS A 102 -1.42 -5.89 8.49
C CYS A 102 -2.49 -5.89 7.37
N ALA A 103 -3.77 -5.66 7.68
CA ALA A 103 -4.82 -5.59 6.66
C ALA A 103 -4.86 -4.24 5.92
N ILE A 104 -4.50 -3.13 6.57
CA ILE A 104 -4.54 -1.77 5.97
C ILE A 104 -3.74 -1.66 4.65
N PRO A 105 -2.52 -2.21 4.53
CA PRO A 105 -1.77 -2.24 3.26
C PRO A 105 -2.53 -2.83 2.07
N VAL A 106 -3.44 -3.78 2.29
CA VAL A 106 -4.31 -4.32 1.24
C VAL A 106 -5.20 -3.21 0.69
N ILE A 107 -5.88 -2.50 1.59
CA ILE A 107 -6.82 -1.43 1.24
C ILE A 107 -6.07 -0.30 0.52
N LEU A 108 -4.91 0.10 1.04
CA LEU A 108 -4.05 1.10 0.42
C LEU A 108 -3.60 0.65 -0.97
N SER A 109 -3.23 -0.62 -1.15
CA SER A 109 -2.80 -1.16 -2.44
C SER A 109 -3.93 -1.18 -3.46
N ILE A 110 -5.14 -1.57 -3.07
CA ILE A 110 -6.32 -1.52 -3.94
C ILE A 110 -6.58 -0.07 -4.36
N HIS A 111 -6.60 0.87 -3.41
CA HIS A 111 -6.87 2.27 -3.69
C HIS A 111 -5.83 2.88 -4.65
N TRP A 112 -4.55 2.57 -4.43
CA TRP A 112 -3.47 3.02 -5.31
C TRP A 112 -3.60 2.46 -6.72
N THR A 113 -3.93 1.17 -6.85
CA THR A 113 -4.19 0.53 -8.13
C THR A 113 -5.30 1.24 -8.89
N SER A 114 -6.40 1.58 -8.21
CA SER A 114 -7.50 2.34 -8.81
C SER A 114 -7.07 3.71 -9.31
N ILE A 115 -6.27 4.46 -8.53
CA ILE A 115 -5.73 5.75 -8.93
C ILE A 115 -4.87 5.62 -10.20
N LEU A 116 -3.94 4.64 -10.23
CA LEU A 116 -3.09 4.41 -11.40
C LEU A 116 -3.90 4.04 -12.65
N GLU A 117 -4.99 3.29 -12.49
CA GLU A 117 -5.88 2.93 -13.61
C GLU A 117 -6.68 4.11 -14.15
N MET A 118 -7.10 5.03 -13.28
CA MET A 118 -7.77 6.26 -13.70
C MET A 118 -6.81 7.11 -14.54
N ILE A 119 -5.61 7.36 -14.02
CA ILE A 119 -4.58 8.12 -14.72
C ILE A 119 -4.24 7.46 -16.07
N LYS A 120 -4.17 6.12 -16.12
CA LYS A 120 -3.92 5.37 -17.36
C LYS A 120 -5.03 5.57 -18.43
N LYS A 121 -6.27 5.83 -18.04
CA LYS A 121 -7.37 6.08 -18.98
C LYS A 121 -7.32 7.49 -19.55
N GLU A 122 -6.78 8.46 -18.82
CA GLU A 122 -6.66 9.85 -19.27
C GLU A 122 -5.46 10.09 -20.22
N ILE A 123 -4.45 9.22 -20.19
CA ILE A 123 -3.22 9.27 -21.00
C ILE A 123 -3.31 8.31 -22.19
#